data_AF-A0ABD2ENK1-F1
#
_entry.id   AF-A0ABD2ENK1-F1
#
_cell.length_a   1.000
_cell.length_b   1.000
_cell.length_c   1.000
_cell.angle_alpha   90.00
_cell.angle_beta   90.00
_cell.angle_gamma   90.00
#
_symmetry.space_group_name_H-M   'P 1'
#
loop_
_entity.id
_entity.type
_entity.pdbx_description
1 polymer ?
#
loop_
_entity_poly.entity_id
_entity_poly.type
_entity_poly.pdbx_seq_one_letter_code
_entity_poly.pdbx_strand_id
1 'polypeptide(L)'
;STSSHVDADCFLCVFLSHGEGNHIYAYDAKIEIQTLTGLFKGDKCQSLVGKPKIFIIQACRGNQHDIPVIPLDEVDHQTDKLDTNKTEVDAASVYTLPAGADFLMCYSVAE
;
A
#
# COMPACT_ATOMS: atom_id res chain seq x y z
N SER A 1 -1.85 15.29 7.17
CA SER A 1 -2.12 15.37 8.62
C SER A 1 -1.98 16.81 9.07
N THR A 2 -2.73 17.26 10.09
CA THR A 2 -2.54 18.60 10.70
C THR A 2 -1.52 18.58 11.85
N SER A 3 -0.99 17.40 12.19
CA SER A 3 0.07 17.24 13.19
C SER A 3 1.40 17.76 12.65
N SER A 4 2.11 18.52 13.48
CA SER A 4 3.47 18.96 13.22
C SER A 4 4.45 17.78 13.40
N HIS A 5 5.42 17.67 12.50
CA HIS A 5 6.50 16.67 12.54
C HIS A 5 7.86 17.31 12.86
N VAL A 6 7.87 18.48 13.50
CA VAL A 6 9.10 19.23 13.79
C VAL A 6 10.10 18.41 14.61
N ASP A 7 9.61 17.62 15.57
CA ASP A 7 10.45 16.80 16.46
C ASP A 7 10.72 15.38 15.93
N ALA A 8 10.25 15.04 14.73
CA ALA A 8 10.51 13.75 14.09
C ALA A 8 11.70 13.82 13.14
N ASP A 9 12.50 12.76 13.03
CA ASP A 9 13.63 12.74 12.09
C ASP A 9 13.21 12.41 10.65
N CYS A 10 12.17 11.58 10.49
CA CYS A 10 11.66 11.13 9.20
C CYS A 10 10.19 10.73 9.27
N PHE A 11 9.62 10.39 8.11
CA PHE A 11 8.29 9.80 7.98
C PHE A 11 8.37 8.44 7.28
N LEU A 12 7.62 7.45 7.78
CA LEU A 12 7.49 6.13 7.18
C LEU A 12 6.01 5.78 7.00
N CYS A 13 5.64 5.34 5.79
CA CYS A 13 4.31 4.82 5.49
C CYS A 13 4.41 3.48 4.77
N VAL A 14 3.66 2.48 5.24
CA VAL A 14 3.67 1.13 4.69
C VAL A 14 2.28 0.77 4.20
N PHE A 15 2.18 0.35 2.94
CA PHE A 15 0.94 -0.17 2.35
C PHE A 15 1.11 -1.66 2.05
N LEU A 16 0.21 -2.47 2.60
CA LEU A 16 0.12 -3.90 2.37
C LEU A 16 -1.30 -4.19 1.85
N SER A 17 -1.45 -4.31 0.53
CA SER A 17 -2.76 -4.52 -0.09
C SER A 17 -2.60 -5.11 -1.50
N HIS A 18 -3.69 -5.20 -2.25
CA HIS A 18 -3.64 -5.33 -3.69
C HIS A 18 -3.36 -3.98 -4.36
N GLY A 19 -2.82 -4.04 -5.58
CA GLY A 19 -2.53 -2.85 -6.38
C GLY A 19 -2.79 -3.05 -7.86
N GLU A 20 -3.02 -1.94 -8.56
CA GLU A 20 -3.17 -1.91 -10.01
C GLU A 20 -2.78 -0.53 -10.58
N GLY A 21 -1.83 -0.52 -11.51
CA GLY A 21 -1.22 0.66 -12.10
C GLY A 21 -0.64 1.61 -11.05
N ASN A 22 -1.21 2.82 -10.97
CA ASN A 22 -0.87 3.85 -9.99
C ASN A 22 -1.76 3.80 -8.73
N HIS A 23 -2.50 2.72 -8.50
CA HIS A 23 -3.46 2.62 -7.39
C HIS A 23 -3.14 1.50 -6.40
N ILE A 24 -3.54 1.73 -5.15
CA ILE A 24 -3.60 0.75 -4.06
C ILE A 24 -5.07 0.57 -3.69
N TYR A 25 -5.48 -0.66 -3.42
CA TYR A 25 -6.84 -0.94 -2.96
C TYR A 25 -6.98 -0.62 -1.46
N ALA A 26 -7.98 0.20 -1.12
CA ALA A 26 -8.56 0.22 0.22
C ALA A 26 -9.72 -0.79 0.28
N TYR A 27 -10.41 -0.84 1.42
CA TYR A 27 -11.52 -1.77 1.63
C TYR A 27 -12.67 -1.60 0.62
N ASP A 28 -12.99 -0.35 0.28
CA ASP A 28 -14.16 0.03 -0.51
C ASP A 28 -13.81 0.58 -1.91
N ALA A 29 -12.63 1.20 -2.04
CA ALA A 29 -12.22 1.88 -3.26
C ALA A 29 -10.71 1.81 -3.52
N LYS A 30 -10.32 2.11 -4.76
CA LYS A 30 -8.90 2.29 -5.12
C LYS A 30 -8.47 3.72 -4.82
N ILE A 31 -7.25 3.88 -4.33
CA ILE A 31 -6.64 5.17 -4.02
C ILE A 31 -5.36 5.32 -4.84
N GLU A 32 -5.19 6.48 -5.46
CA GLU A 32 -3.99 6.78 -6.23
C GLU A 32 -2.79 7.06 -5.31
N ILE A 33 -1.65 6.43 -5.62
CA ILE A 33 -0.39 6.57 -4.87
C ILE A 33 0.10 8.00 -4.88
N GLN A 34 -0.06 8.72 -6.00
CA GLN A 34 0.33 10.13 -6.12
C GLN A 34 -0.50 11.04 -5.21
N THR A 35 -1.78 10.72 -5.03
CA THR A 35 -2.65 11.45 -4.10
C THR A 35 -2.15 11.28 -2.66
N LEU A 36 -1.77 10.05 -2.26
CA LEU A 36 -1.24 9.76 -0.91
C LEU A 36 0.11 10.45 -0.66
N THR A 37 1.07 10.24 -1.56
CA THR A 37 2.41 10.84 -1.45
C THR A 37 2.38 12.36 -1.56
N GLY A 38 1.43 12.91 -2.34
CA GLY A 38 1.20 14.35 -2.49
C GLY A 38 0.91 15.07 -1.17
N LEU A 39 0.29 14.39 -0.20
CA LEU A 39 0.01 14.96 1.12
C LEU A 39 1.26 15.28 1.94
N PHE A 40 2.40 14.70 1.58
CA PHE A 40 3.68 14.85 2.29
C PHE A 40 4.70 15.68 1.51
N LYS A 41 4.29 16.29 0.39
CA LYS A 41 5.10 17.28 -0.33
C LYS A 41 5.27 18.54 0.50
N GLY A 42 6.34 19.29 0.26
CA GLY A 42 6.74 20.42 1.11
C GLY A 42 5.71 21.54 1.24
N ASP A 43 4.89 21.76 0.21
CA ASP A 43 3.78 22.72 0.23
C ASP A 43 2.60 22.25 1.11
N LYS A 44 2.42 20.94 1.26
CA LYS A 44 1.35 20.33 2.08
C LYS A 44 1.81 19.98 3.50
N CYS A 45 3.08 19.67 3.69
CA CYS A 45 3.65 19.26 4.97
C CYS A 45 5.03 19.91 5.20
N GLN A 46 5.01 21.18 5.58
CA GLN A 46 6.24 21.97 5.78
C GLN A 46 7.18 21.38 6.85
N SER A 47 6.64 20.73 7.88
CA SER A 47 7.42 20.14 8.96
C SER A 47 8.26 18.91 8.55
N LEU A 48 8.04 18.36 7.35
CA LEU A 48 8.82 17.26 6.75
C LEU A 48 9.72 17.71 5.59
N VAL A 49 9.83 19.03 5.32
CA VAL A 49 10.78 19.55 4.33
C VAL A 49 12.21 19.27 4.78
N GLY A 50 13.04 18.70 3.91
CA GLY A 50 14.41 18.30 4.22
C GLY A 50 14.53 17.02 5.07
N LYS A 51 13.40 16.37 5.41
CA LYS A 51 13.37 15.11 6.16
C LYS A 51 13.03 13.94 5.24
N PRO A 52 13.62 12.75 5.44
CA PRO A 52 13.29 11.57 4.63
C PRO A 52 11.81 11.18 4.75
N LYS A 53 11.18 10.90 3.61
CA LYS A 53 9.78 10.46 3.47
C LYS A 53 9.75 9.10 2.78
N ILE A 54 9.69 8.04 3.57
CA ILE A 54 9.85 6.66 3.12
C ILE A 54 8.48 6.03 2.94
N PHE A 55 8.24 5.46 1.75
CA PHE A 55 7.04 4.71 1.42
C PHE A 55 7.43 3.30 1.05
N ILE A 56 6.85 2.31 1.73
CA ILE A 56 7.02 0.88 1.41
C ILE A 56 5.69 0.37 0.88
N ILE A 57 5.68 -0.13 -0.35
CA ILE A 57 4.48 -0.53 -1.06
C ILE A 57 4.61 -2.01 -1.44
N GLN A 58 3.92 -2.86 -0.67
CA GLN A 58 3.59 -4.22 -1.05
C GLN A 58 2.19 -4.18 -1.66
N ALA A 59 2.15 -4.10 -2.98
CA ALA A 59 0.90 -4.05 -3.73
C ALA A 59 1.08 -4.79 -5.06
N CYS A 60 0.64 -6.04 -5.07
CA CYS A 60 0.67 -6.92 -6.24
C CYS A 60 -0.76 -7.34 -6.59
N ARG A 61 -0.97 -7.78 -7.84
CA ARG A 61 -2.24 -8.37 -8.27
C ARG A 61 -2.02 -9.85 -8.55
N GLY A 62 -2.80 -10.69 -7.86
CA GLY A 62 -3.15 -11.99 -8.36
C GLY A 62 -4.08 -11.85 -9.57
N ASN A 63 -3.95 -12.76 -10.54
CA ASN A 63 -4.82 -12.81 -11.71
C ASN A 63 -6.25 -13.32 -11.40
N GLN A 64 -6.54 -13.69 -10.16
CA GLN A 64 -7.81 -14.29 -9.77
C GLN A 64 -8.55 -13.36 -8.80
N HIS A 65 -9.65 -12.78 -9.26
CA HIS A 65 -10.67 -12.30 -8.34
C HIS A 65 -11.53 -13.51 -7.99
N ASP A 66 -11.65 -13.82 -6.70
CA ASP A 66 -12.70 -14.74 -6.27
C ASP A 66 -14.06 -14.21 -6.73
N ILE A 67 -14.93 -15.12 -7.15
CA ILE A 67 -16.27 -14.76 -7.60
C ILE A 67 -16.97 -14.08 -6.41
N PRO A 68 -17.50 -12.85 -6.58
CA PRO A 68 -18.10 -12.13 -5.48
C PRO A 68 -19.34 -12.89 -4.98
N VAL A 69 -19.19 -13.54 -3.84
CA VAL A 69 -20.28 -14.04 -3.01
C VAL A 69 -20.36 -13.14 -1.78
N ILE A 70 -21.57 -12.80 -1.36
CA ILE A 70 -21.75 -12.21 -0.02
C ILE A 70 -21.30 -13.33 0.93
N PRO A 71 -20.30 -13.11 1.81
CA PRO A 71 -19.96 -14.10 2.81
C PRO A 71 -21.20 -14.28 3.69
N LEU A 72 -21.93 -15.37 3.45
CA LEU A 72 -22.93 -15.86 4.37
C LEU A 72 -22.16 -16.24 5.63
N ASP A 73 -22.58 -15.71 6.77
CA ASP A 73 -22.06 -16.04 8.09
C ASP A 73 -22.51 -17.47 8.42
N GLU A 74 -21.97 -18.45 7.67
CA GLU A 74 -22.19 -19.86 7.92
C GLU A 74 -21.27 -20.25 9.06
N VAL A 75 -21.88 -20.40 10.24
CA VAL A 75 -21.33 -21.03 11.43
C VAL A 75 -21.07 -22.52 11.18
N ASP A 76 -20.10 -22.85 10.33
CA ASP A 76 -19.64 -24.23 10.20
C ASP A 76 -18.23 -24.40 10.77
N HIS A 77 -18.23 -25.04 11.94
CA HIS A 77 -17.06 -25.51 12.65
C HIS A 77 -16.25 -26.49 11.80
N GLN A 78 -14.94 -26.22 11.70
CA GLN A 78 -13.87 -27.14 11.32
C GLN A 78 -13.94 -27.78 9.92
N THR A 79 -13.06 -27.30 9.04
CA THR A 79 -12.32 -28.21 8.18
C THR A 79 -10.85 -27.99 8.49
N ASP A 80 -10.09 -29.07 8.68
CA ASP A 80 -8.63 -29.12 8.86
C ASP A 80 -7.89 -28.43 7.70
N LYS A 81 -7.95 -27.10 7.61
CA LYS A 81 -6.96 -26.32 6.86
C LYS A 81 -5.72 -26.30 7.73
N LEU A 82 -4.94 -27.37 7.63
CA LEU A 82 -3.54 -27.34 7.99
C LEU A 82 -2.98 -26.01 7.48
N ASP A 83 -2.41 -25.19 8.37
CA ASP A 83 -1.62 -24.00 8.04
C ASP A 83 -0.42 -24.45 7.20
N THR A 84 -0.70 -24.79 5.95
CA THR A 84 0.28 -25.24 4.99
C THR A 84 0.85 -23.96 4.45
N ASN A 85 2.15 -23.72 4.66
CA ASN A 85 2.85 -22.58 4.07
C ASN A 85 2.81 -22.68 2.54
N LYS A 86 1.72 -22.21 1.94
CA LYS A 86 1.53 -22.13 0.51
C LYS A 86 2.08 -20.80 0.05
N THR A 87 2.94 -20.82 -0.96
CA THR A 87 3.43 -19.62 -1.60
C THR A 87 2.40 -19.15 -2.61
N GLU A 88 1.81 -17.98 -2.35
CA GLU A 88 1.00 -17.26 -3.32
C GLU A 88 1.94 -16.41 -4.20
N VAL A 89 1.69 -16.38 -5.51
CA VAL A 89 2.55 -15.70 -6.48
C VAL A 89 1.70 -14.73 -7.28
N ASP A 90 2.03 -13.45 -7.13
CA ASP A 90 1.36 -12.35 -7.83
C ASP A 90 2.31 -11.66 -8.81
N ALA A 91 1.76 -11.15 -9.90
CA ALA A 91 2.53 -10.38 -10.86
C ALA A 91 2.71 -8.93 -10.38
N ALA A 92 3.77 -8.28 -10.88
CA ALA A 92 3.91 -6.84 -10.74
C ALA A 92 2.73 -6.14 -11.39
N SER A 93 2.05 -5.32 -10.61
CA SER A 93 0.87 -4.60 -11.07
C SER A 93 0.90 -3.13 -10.68
N VAL A 94 1.91 -2.68 -9.93
CA VAL A 94 2.03 -1.30 -9.48
C VAL A 94 3.27 -0.66 -10.08
N TYR A 95 3.10 0.55 -10.62
CA TYR A 95 4.20 1.30 -11.22
C TYR A 95 5.18 1.82 -10.16
N THR A 96 6.47 1.83 -10.52
CA THR A 96 7.52 2.48 -9.73
C THR A 96 7.50 3.99 -9.96
N LEU A 97 6.69 4.71 -9.16
CA LEU A 97 6.44 6.13 -9.34
C LEU A 97 7.45 6.99 -8.55
N PRO A 98 8.00 8.06 -9.13
CA PRO A 98 8.70 9.09 -8.37
C PRO A 98 7.70 9.95 -7.59
N ALA A 99 8.09 10.47 -6.42
CA ALA A 99 7.22 11.29 -5.57
C ALA A 99 7.71 12.73 -5.37
N GLY A 100 9.02 12.95 -5.18
CA GLY A 100 9.60 14.29 -5.00
C GLY A 100 10.95 14.25 -4.27
N ALA A 101 11.46 15.43 -3.88
CA ALA A 101 12.69 15.53 -3.09
C ALA A 101 12.53 14.90 -1.69
N ASP A 102 13.59 14.21 -1.24
CA ASP A 102 13.65 13.47 0.02
C ASP A 102 12.63 12.32 0.16
N PHE A 103 11.99 11.89 -0.94
CA PHE A 103 11.15 10.70 -0.94
C PHE A 103 11.97 9.46 -1.30
N LEU A 104 11.72 8.37 -0.58
CA LEU A 104 12.22 7.05 -0.91
C LEU A 104 11.01 6.12 -1.13
N MET A 105 10.88 5.61 -2.35
CA MET A 105 9.78 4.72 -2.74
C MET A 105 10.32 3.29 -2.88
N CYS A 106 9.90 2.39 -2.00
CA CYS A 106 10.28 0.99 -1.99
C CYS A 106 9.10 0.14 -2.46
N TYR A 107 9.28 -0.58 -3.57
CA TYR A 107 8.27 -1.47 -4.12
C TYR A 107 8.71 -2.93 -3.96
N SER A 108 7.78 -3.81 -3.61
CA SER A 108 8.08 -5.23 -3.40
C SER A 108 8.34 -6.01 -4.69
N VAL A 109 7.87 -5.51 -5.82
CA VAL A 109 8.06 -6.10 -7.14
C VAL A 109 8.16 -4.97 -8.18
N ALA A 110 8.97 -5.19 -9.22
CA ALA A 110 9.09 -4.29 -10.37
C ALA A 110 8.46 -4.94 -11.61
N GLU A 111 7.92 -4.12 -12.51
CA GLU A 111 7.45 -4.56 -13.84
C GLU A 111 8.62 -4.91 -14.76
#